data_AF-A0A8T3QWS3-F1
#
_entry.id   AF-A0A8T3QWS3-F1
#
_cell.length_a   1.000
_cell.length_b   1.000
_cell.length_c   1.000
_cell.angle_alpha   90.00
_cell.angle_beta   90.00
_cell.angle_gamma   90.00
#
_symmetry.space_group_name_H-M   'P 1'
#
loop_
_entity.id
_entity.type
_entity.pdbx_description
1 polymer ?
#
loop_
_entity_poly.entity_id
_entity_poly.type
_entity_poly.pdbx_seq_one_letter_code
_entity_poly.pdbx_strand_id
1 'polypeptide(L)'
;MYSTTSWPTLATALERAEMGDGSVMLRISDPFRGRKPNGSYSNQQDAYTANTCLDFPAPRDTATYTAWAAALKEDAPHFAQQVAYNDLACAFWPVPPERTPGPVRAAGAPPIVVVGSTFDPATPYAWARALAAQLESGTLITRSGDGHTGYISSHCVEEAVDAYLLELRIPDRDLTCY
;
A
#
# COMPACT_ATOMS: atom_id res chain seq x y z
N MET A 1 -8.21 -7.54 -2.45
CA MET A 1 -7.09 -7.43 -3.42
C MET A 1 -5.70 -7.54 -2.79
N TYR A 2 -5.50 -7.12 -1.53
CA TYR A 2 -4.19 -7.17 -0.84
C TYR A 2 -3.51 -8.55 -0.79
N SER A 3 -4.25 -9.64 -0.89
CA SER A 3 -3.69 -11.00 -0.96
C SER A 3 -4.58 -11.89 -1.82
N THR A 4 -3.97 -12.76 -2.61
CA THR A 4 -4.64 -13.77 -3.43
C THR A 4 -5.46 -14.75 -2.59
N THR A 5 -5.07 -14.99 -1.33
CA THR A 5 -5.80 -15.87 -0.40
C THR A 5 -7.19 -15.33 -0.05
N SER A 6 -7.42 -14.02 -0.22
CA SER A 6 -8.71 -13.37 0.01
C SER A 6 -9.66 -13.41 -1.19
N TRP A 7 -9.16 -13.74 -2.39
CA TRP A 7 -9.93 -13.64 -3.63
C TRP A 7 -11.15 -14.57 -3.68
N PRO A 8 -11.12 -15.82 -3.19
CA PRO A 8 -12.32 -16.66 -3.14
C PRO A 8 -13.44 -16.01 -2.31
N THR A 9 -13.10 -15.40 -1.17
CA THR A 9 -14.06 -14.69 -0.33
C THR A 9 -14.63 -13.46 -1.04
N LEU A 10 -13.80 -12.73 -1.78
CA LEU A 10 -14.25 -11.59 -2.60
C LEU A 10 -15.22 -12.05 -3.70
N ALA A 11 -14.94 -13.17 -4.37
CA ALA A 11 -15.83 -13.73 -5.39
C ALA A 11 -17.22 -14.05 -4.79
N THR A 12 -17.27 -14.70 -3.63
CA THR A 12 -18.54 -14.92 -2.91
C THR A 12 -19.21 -13.60 -2.50
N ALA A 13 -18.45 -12.59 -2.10
CA ALA A 13 -18.99 -11.29 -1.75
C ALA A 13 -19.71 -10.63 -2.92
N LEU A 14 -19.11 -10.69 -4.10
CA LEU A 14 -19.68 -10.14 -5.34
C LEU A 14 -20.92 -10.92 -5.77
N GLU A 15 -20.86 -12.25 -5.82
CA GLU A 15 -22.00 -13.10 -6.19
C GLU A 15 -23.22 -12.82 -5.31
N ARG A 16 -23.04 -12.71 -3.99
CA ARG A 16 -24.14 -12.41 -3.08
C ARG A 16 -24.66 -10.99 -3.22
N ALA A 17 -23.77 -10.03 -3.44
CA ALA A 17 -24.16 -8.64 -3.64
C ALA A 17 -25.05 -8.47 -4.90
N GLU A 18 -24.76 -9.20 -5.98
CA GLU A 18 -25.60 -9.25 -7.19
C GLU A 18 -27.00 -9.81 -6.91
N MET A 19 -27.15 -10.66 -5.88
CA MET A 19 -28.44 -11.15 -5.40
C MET A 19 -29.10 -10.26 -4.34
N GLY A 20 -28.51 -9.09 -4.05
CA GLY A 20 -29.00 -8.14 -3.04
C GLY A 20 -28.53 -8.41 -1.60
N ASP A 21 -27.64 -9.38 -1.38
CA ASP A 21 -27.03 -9.67 -0.08
C ASP A 21 -25.61 -9.10 0.03
N GLY A 22 -25.50 -7.88 0.55
CA GLY A 22 -24.21 -7.22 0.82
C GLY A 22 -23.49 -7.66 2.10
N SER A 23 -23.99 -8.66 2.84
CA SER A 23 -23.47 -9.01 4.17
C SER A 23 -22.01 -9.46 4.16
N VAL A 24 -21.61 -10.21 3.13
CA VAL A 24 -20.22 -10.65 2.96
C VAL A 24 -19.32 -9.49 2.59
N MET A 25 -19.78 -8.57 1.73
CA MET A 25 -19.06 -7.36 1.35
C MET A 25 -18.79 -6.48 2.58
N LEU A 26 -19.81 -6.27 3.42
CA LEU A 26 -19.66 -5.55 4.68
C LEU A 26 -18.63 -6.24 5.60
N ARG A 27 -18.75 -7.56 5.77
CA ARG A 27 -17.84 -8.33 6.64
C ARG A 27 -16.38 -8.22 6.21
N ILE A 28 -16.08 -8.23 4.91
CA ILE A 28 -14.69 -8.07 4.44
C ILE A 28 -14.20 -6.62 4.48
N SER A 29 -15.11 -5.64 4.55
CA SER A 29 -14.77 -4.22 4.72
C SER A 29 -14.50 -3.85 6.19
N ASP A 30 -15.13 -4.52 7.15
CA ASP A 30 -15.04 -4.19 8.58
C ASP A 30 -13.60 -4.08 9.11
N PRO A 31 -12.70 -5.05 8.85
CA PRO A 31 -11.30 -4.96 9.29
C PRO A 31 -10.56 -3.76 8.68
N PHE A 32 -10.80 -3.43 7.41
CA PHE A 32 -10.19 -2.26 6.77
C PHE A 32 -10.61 -0.96 7.44
N ARG A 33 -11.84 -0.89 7.96
CA ARG A 33 -12.37 0.27 8.67
C ARG A 33 -12.10 0.25 10.16
N GLY A 34 -11.47 -0.81 10.70
CA GLY A 34 -11.27 -0.97 12.13
C GLY A 34 -12.57 -1.21 12.90
N ARG A 35 -13.64 -1.64 12.22
CA ARG A 35 -14.95 -1.90 12.84
C ARG A 35 -14.95 -3.26 13.55
N LYS A 36 -15.33 -3.26 14.82
CA LYS A 36 -15.41 -4.45 15.68
C LYS A 36 -16.81 -5.08 15.65
N PRO A 37 -16.96 -6.36 16.04
CA PRO A 37 -18.26 -7.05 16.05
C PRO A 37 -19.34 -6.36 16.89
N ASN A 38 -18.96 -5.62 17.95
CA ASN A 38 -19.89 -4.86 18.79
C ASN A 38 -20.28 -3.49 18.20
N GLY A 39 -19.88 -3.19 16.95
CA GLY A 39 -20.17 -1.94 16.26
C GLY A 39 -19.26 -0.76 16.62
N SER A 40 -18.34 -0.91 17.58
CA SER A 40 -17.33 0.12 17.88
C SER A 40 -16.19 0.11 16.85
N TYR A 41 -15.48 1.23 16.75
CA TYR A 41 -14.33 1.38 15.85
C TYR A 41 -13.03 1.51 16.64
N SER A 42 -11.92 1.05 16.08
CA SER A 42 -10.59 1.48 16.50
C SER A 42 -10.30 2.91 16.00
N ASN A 43 -9.22 3.52 16.48
CA ASN A 43 -8.75 4.82 15.99
C ASN A 43 -7.92 4.71 14.68
N GLN A 44 -7.93 3.56 13.99
CA GLN A 44 -7.05 3.31 12.84
C GLN A 44 -7.26 4.33 11.72
N GLN A 45 -8.51 4.66 11.39
CA GLN A 45 -8.84 5.60 10.32
C GLN A 45 -8.52 7.05 10.71
N ASP A 46 -8.78 7.40 11.97
CA ASP A 46 -8.45 8.72 12.52
C ASP A 46 -6.93 8.96 12.48
N ALA A 47 -6.16 7.98 12.96
CA ALA A 47 -4.70 8.04 12.97
C ALA A 47 -4.11 8.03 11.55
N TYR A 48 -4.65 7.21 10.65
CA TYR A 48 -4.23 7.19 9.25
C TYR A 48 -4.40 8.57 8.61
N THR A 49 -5.60 9.15 8.72
CA THR A 49 -5.89 10.48 8.16
C THR A 49 -4.98 11.55 8.76
N ALA A 50 -4.87 11.60 10.10
CA ALA A 50 -4.04 12.59 10.78
C ALA A 50 -2.57 12.53 10.36
N ASN A 51 -2.00 11.33 10.28
CA ASN A 51 -0.60 11.15 9.87
C ASN A 51 -0.40 11.51 8.39
N THR A 52 -1.27 11.02 7.50
CA THR A 52 -1.19 11.31 6.06
C THR A 52 -1.24 12.81 5.79
N CYS A 53 -2.12 13.56 6.45
CA CYS A 53 -2.25 14.99 6.24
C CYS A 53 -1.06 15.80 6.79
N LEU A 54 -0.29 15.26 7.74
CA LEU A 54 0.95 15.87 8.22
C LEU A 54 2.16 15.47 7.36
N ASP A 55 2.15 14.29 6.75
CA ASP A 55 3.26 13.80 5.93
C ASP A 55 3.24 14.34 4.49
N PHE A 56 2.05 14.59 3.93
CA PHE A 56 1.90 14.94 2.51
C PHE A 56 1.05 16.19 2.28
N PRO A 57 1.51 17.12 1.43
CA PRO A 57 0.68 18.24 0.99
C PRO A 57 -0.44 17.76 0.06
N ALA A 58 -1.64 18.29 0.27
CA ALA A 58 -2.83 18.01 -0.52
C ALA A 58 -3.34 19.28 -1.23
N PRO A 59 -3.74 19.21 -2.52
CA PRO A 59 -4.29 20.37 -3.23
C PRO A 59 -5.55 20.91 -2.55
N ARG A 60 -5.67 22.24 -2.42
CA ARG A 60 -6.90 22.86 -1.87
C ARG A 60 -8.06 22.95 -2.85
N ASP A 61 -7.75 22.97 -4.15
CA ASP A 61 -8.76 23.06 -5.18
C ASP A 61 -9.43 21.70 -5.40
N THR A 62 -10.71 21.60 -5.01
CA THR A 62 -11.50 20.37 -5.15
C THR A 62 -11.66 19.92 -6.61
N ALA A 63 -11.56 20.84 -7.58
CA ALA A 63 -11.63 20.49 -9.00
C ALA A 63 -10.45 19.58 -9.43
N THR A 64 -9.31 19.66 -8.73
CA THR A 64 -8.16 18.77 -8.97
C THR A 64 -8.53 17.30 -8.77
N TYR A 65 -9.28 17.00 -7.70
CA TYR A 65 -9.71 15.63 -7.38
C TYR A 65 -10.70 15.09 -8.41
N THR A 66 -11.62 15.94 -8.90
CA THR A 66 -12.53 15.57 -9.99
C THR A 66 -11.77 15.27 -11.28
N ALA A 67 -10.78 16.09 -11.62
CA ALA A 67 -9.93 15.86 -12.80
C ALA A 67 -9.13 14.55 -12.68
N TRP A 68 -8.54 14.26 -11.51
CA TRP A 68 -7.87 12.98 -11.24
C TRP A 68 -8.82 11.79 -11.36
N ALA A 69 -10.03 11.88 -10.80
CA ALA A 69 -11.02 10.81 -10.92
C ALA A 69 -11.43 10.55 -12.38
N ALA A 70 -11.51 11.61 -13.21
CA ALA A 70 -11.79 11.48 -14.64
C ALA A 70 -10.61 10.83 -15.38
N ALA A 71 -9.38 11.26 -15.10
CA ALA A 71 -8.18 10.70 -15.73
C ALA A 71 -7.96 9.22 -15.37
N LEU A 72 -8.16 8.85 -14.09
CA LEU A 72 -7.99 7.48 -13.61
C LEU A 72 -9.11 6.52 -14.08
N LYS A 73 -10.21 7.03 -14.64
CA LYS A 73 -11.37 6.21 -15.00
C LYS A 73 -11.07 5.21 -16.13
N GLU A 74 -10.16 5.56 -17.02
CA GLU A 74 -9.73 4.67 -18.11
C GLU A 74 -8.99 3.44 -17.56
N ASP A 75 -8.03 3.66 -16.66
CA ASP A 75 -7.18 2.60 -16.11
C ASP A 75 -7.83 1.83 -14.95
N ALA A 76 -8.65 2.51 -14.14
CA ALA A 76 -9.20 1.97 -12.90
C ALA A 76 -10.69 2.34 -12.71
N PRO A 77 -11.60 1.91 -13.63
CA PRO A 77 -12.99 2.37 -13.66
C PRO A 77 -13.77 2.12 -12.35
N HIS A 78 -13.43 1.08 -11.61
CA HIS A 78 -14.06 0.73 -10.34
C HIS A 78 -13.48 1.47 -9.13
N PHE A 79 -12.26 2.00 -9.23
CA PHE A 79 -11.53 2.58 -8.10
C PHE A 79 -11.18 4.05 -8.27
N ALA A 80 -11.35 4.61 -9.48
CA ALA A 80 -10.91 5.97 -9.82
C ALA A 80 -11.41 7.03 -8.84
N GLN A 81 -12.69 6.98 -8.45
CA GLN A 81 -13.23 7.91 -7.46
C GLN A 81 -12.62 7.71 -6.07
N GLN A 82 -12.53 6.47 -5.60
CA GLN A 82 -11.96 6.20 -4.28
C GLN A 82 -10.50 6.66 -4.20
N VAL A 83 -9.68 6.32 -5.21
CA VAL A 83 -8.26 6.67 -5.26
C VAL A 83 -8.07 8.18 -5.38
N ALA A 84 -8.78 8.82 -6.31
CA ALA A 84 -8.62 10.25 -6.54
C ALA A 84 -8.96 11.07 -5.31
N TYR A 85 -10.02 10.73 -4.58
CA TYR A 85 -10.53 11.50 -3.44
C TYR A 85 -9.94 11.09 -2.08
N ASN A 86 -9.02 10.13 -2.04
CA ASN A 86 -8.49 9.57 -0.79
C ASN A 86 -7.93 10.65 0.15
N ASP A 87 -7.23 11.64 -0.41
CA ASP A 87 -6.53 12.68 0.36
C ASP A 87 -7.31 14.00 0.39
N LEU A 88 -8.58 14.03 -0.03
CA LEU A 88 -9.39 15.25 -0.02
C LEU A 88 -9.55 15.82 1.39
N ALA A 89 -9.64 14.96 2.41
CA ALA A 89 -9.72 15.41 3.80
C ALA A 89 -8.48 16.26 4.20
N CYS A 90 -7.31 15.96 3.63
CA CYS A 90 -6.08 16.66 3.93
C CYS A 90 -6.01 18.08 3.34
N ALA A 91 -6.76 18.36 2.27
CA ALA A 91 -6.88 19.72 1.70
C ALA A 91 -7.41 20.75 2.73
N PHE A 92 -8.21 20.27 3.67
CA PHE A 92 -8.89 21.06 4.69
C PHE A 92 -8.42 20.72 6.11
N TRP A 93 -7.32 19.98 6.26
CA TRP A 93 -6.75 19.70 7.57
C TRP A 93 -6.34 21.01 8.26
N PRO A 94 -6.66 21.19 9.56
CA PRO A 94 -6.46 22.48 10.23
C PRO A 94 -4.98 22.79 10.52
N VAL A 95 -4.11 21.78 10.46
CA VAL A 95 -2.67 21.90 10.68
C VAL A 95 -1.96 21.71 9.33
N PRO A 96 -0.99 22.57 8.96
CA PRO A 96 -0.24 22.39 7.72
C PRO A 96 0.61 21.11 7.76
N PRO A 97 0.92 20.52 6.59
CA PRO A 97 1.87 19.42 6.49
C PRO A 97 3.24 19.82 7.09
N GLU A 98 3.87 18.89 7.80
CA GLU A 98 5.19 19.06 8.41
C GLU A 98 6.32 18.54 7.51
N ARG A 99 5.97 17.78 6.47
CA ARG A 99 6.94 17.17 5.54
C ARG A 99 6.63 17.52 4.09
N THR A 100 7.63 17.32 3.25
CA THR A 100 7.50 17.44 1.80
C THR A 100 8.18 16.22 1.18
N PRO A 101 7.54 15.55 0.20
CA PRO A 101 8.13 14.43 -0.50
C PRO A 101 9.47 14.83 -1.14
N GLY A 102 10.48 13.98 -0.94
CA GLY A 102 11.80 14.19 -1.49
C GLY A 102 12.63 12.91 -1.47
N PRO A 103 13.80 12.91 -2.13
CA PRO A 103 14.66 11.74 -2.17
C PRO A 103 15.17 11.33 -0.79
N VAL A 104 15.30 10.02 -0.55
CA VAL A 104 15.90 9.46 0.66
C VAL A 104 17.20 8.73 0.35
N ARG A 105 18.32 9.18 0.93
CA ARG A 105 19.65 8.59 0.68
C ARG A 105 20.12 7.61 1.75
N ALA A 106 19.77 7.86 3.01
CA ALA A 106 20.26 7.11 4.17
C ALA A 106 21.81 6.95 4.19
N ALA A 107 22.52 8.07 4.05
CA ALA A 107 23.97 8.05 3.92
C ALA A 107 24.68 7.43 5.14
N GLY A 108 25.64 6.54 4.87
CA GLY A 108 26.39 5.82 5.90
C GLY A 108 25.64 4.69 6.61
N ALA A 109 24.41 4.37 6.20
CA ALA A 109 23.69 3.21 6.73
C ALA A 109 24.34 1.89 6.25
N PRO A 110 24.30 0.81 7.06
CA PRO A 110 24.49 -0.56 6.58
C PRO A 110 23.54 -0.88 5.41
N PRO A 111 23.74 -1.99 4.67
CA PRO A 111 22.84 -2.38 3.60
C PRO A 111 21.36 -2.32 4.01
N ILE A 112 20.49 -1.81 3.15
CA ILE A 112 19.05 -1.73 3.40
C ILE A 112 18.33 -2.60 2.39
N VAL A 113 17.64 -3.62 2.87
CA VAL A 113 16.82 -4.50 2.02
C VAL A 113 15.45 -3.87 1.80
N VAL A 114 15.10 -3.64 0.54
CA VAL A 114 13.76 -3.27 0.08
C VAL A 114 13.14 -4.50 -0.58
N VAL A 115 11.96 -4.91 -0.14
CA VAL A 115 11.21 -6.00 -0.78
C VAL A 115 10.04 -5.40 -1.58
N GLY A 116 9.96 -5.71 -2.88
CA GLY A 116 8.89 -5.21 -3.75
C GLY A 116 8.19 -6.33 -4.51
N SER A 117 6.86 -6.33 -4.49
CA SER A 117 6.04 -7.28 -5.26
C SER A 117 5.67 -6.72 -6.63
N THR A 118 5.80 -7.51 -7.71
CA THR A 118 5.56 -7.03 -9.09
C THR A 118 4.14 -6.54 -9.35
N PHE A 119 3.14 -7.10 -8.67
CA PHE A 119 1.74 -6.70 -8.76
C PHE A 119 1.17 -6.28 -7.39
N ASP A 120 1.95 -5.52 -6.60
CA ASP A 120 1.45 -4.90 -5.37
C ASP A 120 0.41 -3.80 -5.68
N PRO A 121 -0.85 -3.92 -5.23
CA PRO A 121 -1.90 -2.95 -5.55
C PRO A 121 -1.85 -1.68 -4.69
N ALA A 122 -1.08 -1.65 -3.60
CA ALA A 122 -1.05 -0.54 -2.64
C ALA A 122 0.29 0.21 -2.64
N THR A 123 1.40 -0.49 -2.85
CA THR A 123 2.75 0.09 -2.98
C THR A 123 3.41 -0.46 -4.26
N PRO A 124 3.09 0.09 -5.44
CA PRO A 124 3.50 -0.46 -6.73
C PRO A 124 5.00 -0.75 -6.82
N TYR A 125 5.38 -1.80 -7.56
CA TYR A 125 6.76 -2.25 -7.69
C TYR A 125 7.75 -1.14 -8.11
N ALA A 126 7.29 -0.20 -8.94
CA ALA A 126 8.09 0.96 -9.35
C ALA A 126 8.54 1.81 -8.14
N TRP A 127 7.74 1.90 -7.08
CA TRP A 127 8.10 2.62 -5.85
C TRP A 127 9.19 1.88 -5.08
N ALA A 128 9.11 0.56 -4.98
CA ALA A 128 10.16 -0.26 -4.35
C ALA A 128 11.50 -0.13 -5.10
N ARG A 129 11.46 -0.18 -6.44
CA ARG A 129 12.64 0.06 -7.29
C ARG A 129 13.22 1.46 -7.08
N ALA A 130 12.37 2.48 -7.04
CA ALA A 130 12.80 3.86 -6.83
C ALA A 130 13.43 4.06 -5.44
N LEU A 131 12.82 3.50 -4.40
CA LEU A 131 13.36 3.56 -3.03
C LEU A 131 14.72 2.87 -2.93
N ALA A 132 14.84 1.64 -3.42
CA ALA A 132 16.10 0.91 -3.42
C ALA A 132 17.22 1.66 -4.16
N ALA A 133 16.89 2.31 -5.28
CA ALA A 133 17.85 3.08 -6.07
C ALA A 133 18.24 4.43 -5.44
N GLN A 134 17.38 5.02 -4.60
CA GLN A 134 17.68 6.29 -3.92
C GLN A 134 18.61 6.10 -2.72
N LEU A 135 18.50 4.95 -2.02
CA LEU A 135 19.30 4.60 -0.87
C LEU A 135 20.76 4.29 -1.28
N GLU A 136 21.73 4.86 -0.57
CA GLU A 136 23.17 4.67 -0.88
C GLU A 136 23.60 3.20 -0.78
N SER A 137 22.98 2.45 0.11
CA SER A 137 23.24 1.03 0.37
C SER A 137 21.98 0.18 0.16
N GLY A 138 21.05 0.62 -0.69
CA GLY A 138 19.81 -0.09 -0.99
C GLY A 138 20.02 -1.34 -1.84
N THR A 139 19.38 -2.44 -1.47
CA THR A 139 19.28 -3.65 -2.29
C THR A 139 17.81 -4.03 -2.47
N LEU A 140 17.43 -4.48 -3.65
CA LEU A 140 16.05 -4.87 -3.97
C LEU A 140 15.92 -6.39 -4.02
N ILE A 141 14.98 -6.93 -3.27
CA ILE A 141 14.45 -8.28 -3.46
C ILE A 141 13.13 -8.17 -4.20
N THR A 142 13.06 -8.79 -5.38
CA THR A 142 11.84 -8.84 -6.19
C THR A 142 11.03 -10.05 -5.80
N ARG A 143 9.77 -9.84 -5.41
CA ARG A 143 8.77 -10.92 -5.31
C ARG A 143 7.88 -10.87 -6.55
N SER A 144 7.94 -11.88 -7.39
CA SER A 144 7.07 -12.00 -8.56
C SER A 144 5.68 -12.47 -8.14
N GLY A 145 4.67 -11.60 -8.24
CA GLY A 145 3.28 -11.99 -8.05
C GLY A 145 2.39 -10.92 -7.43
N ASP A 146 1.10 -11.25 -7.32
CA ASP A 146 0.07 -10.43 -6.69
C ASP A 146 0.19 -10.41 -5.17
N GLY A 147 -0.13 -9.26 -4.59
CA GLY A 147 -0.27 -9.08 -3.15
C GLY A 147 0.57 -7.93 -2.61
N HIS A 148 0.13 -7.41 -1.47
CA HIS A 148 0.77 -6.31 -0.78
C HIS A 148 1.78 -6.81 0.24
N THR A 149 2.93 -6.13 0.34
CA THR A 149 4.11 -6.54 1.13
C THR A 149 4.78 -7.81 0.58
N GLY A 150 5.87 -8.27 1.21
CA GLY A 150 6.64 -9.39 0.66
C GLY A 150 7.46 -10.22 1.64
N TYR A 151 7.78 -9.75 2.85
CA TYR A 151 8.39 -10.64 3.85
C TYR A 151 7.41 -11.78 4.18
N ILE A 152 7.92 -12.99 4.44
CA ILE A 152 7.16 -14.24 4.66
C ILE A 152 6.21 -14.66 3.52
N SER A 153 6.39 -14.11 2.32
CA SER A 153 5.51 -14.42 1.18
C SER A 153 5.90 -15.67 0.39
N SER A 154 7.17 -16.09 0.51
CA SER A 154 7.69 -17.36 0.02
C SER A 154 8.98 -17.69 0.76
N HIS A 155 9.37 -18.97 0.76
CA HIS A 155 10.61 -19.43 1.38
C HIS A 155 11.84 -18.68 0.86
N CYS A 156 11.88 -18.37 -0.44
CA CYS A 156 12.97 -17.61 -1.05
C CYS A 156 13.10 -16.19 -0.47
N VAL A 157 11.98 -15.48 -0.28
CA VAL A 157 12.03 -14.13 0.31
C VAL A 157 12.37 -14.20 1.80
N GLU A 158 11.80 -15.18 2.50
CA GLU A 158 12.06 -15.42 3.93
C GLU A 158 13.53 -15.70 4.19
N GLU A 159 14.15 -16.66 3.48
CA GLU A 159 15.58 -16.98 3.62
C GLU A 159 16.48 -15.77 3.36
N ALA A 160 16.17 -14.97 2.33
CA ALA A 160 16.96 -13.80 1.97
C ALA A 160 16.84 -12.67 3.00
N VAL A 161 15.63 -12.42 3.51
CA VAL A 161 15.41 -11.41 4.55
C VAL A 161 15.99 -11.88 5.89
N ASP A 162 15.87 -13.16 6.24
CA ASP A 162 16.43 -13.72 7.47
C ASP A 162 17.96 -13.68 7.47
N ALA A 163 18.61 -14.01 6.34
CA ALA A 163 20.04 -13.85 6.17
C ALA A 163 20.51 -12.39 6.42
N TYR A 164 19.72 -11.42 5.95
CA TYR A 164 19.99 -10.02 6.22
C TYR A 164 19.78 -9.65 7.69
N LEU A 165 18.66 -10.06 8.30
CA LEU A 165 18.33 -9.71 9.68
C LEU A 165 19.28 -10.37 10.70
N LEU A 166 19.73 -11.59 10.42
CA LEU A 166 20.58 -12.37 11.33
C LEU A 166 22.09 -12.15 11.10
N GLU A 167 22.49 -11.94 9.85
CA GLU A 167 23.91 -11.94 9.44
C GLU A 167 24.34 -10.66 8.71
N LEU A 168 23.43 -9.71 8.44
CA LEU A 168 23.63 -8.57 7.54
C LEU A 168 24.05 -8.98 6.11
N ARG A 169 23.74 -10.22 5.72
CA ARG A 169 24.06 -10.75 4.40
C ARG A 169 22.95 -10.41 3.40
N ILE A 170 23.31 -9.67 2.36
CA ILE A 170 22.42 -9.36 1.23
C ILE A 170 22.69 -10.30 0.05
N PRO A 171 21.75 -10.44 -0.92
CA PRO A 171 22.00 -11.19 -2.14
C PRO A 171 23.19 -10.61 -2.93
N ASP A 172 24.09 -11.48 -3.41
CA ASP A 172 25.27 -11.08 -4.22
C ASP A 172 24.91 -10.58 -5.63
N ARG A 173 23.67 -10.83 -6.07
CA ARG A 173 23.11 -10.44 -7.36
C ARG A 173 21.62 -10.14 -7.20
N ASP A 174 21.02 -9.51 -8.20
CA ASP A 174 19.57 -9.31 -8.28
C ASP A 174 18.82 -10.60 -7.96
N LEU A 175 18.01 -10.57 -6.90
CA LEU A 175 17.22 -11.70 -6.44
C LEU A 175 15.76 -11.52 -6.84
N THR A 176 15.24 -12.47 -7.61
CA THR A 176 13.81 -12.61 -7.89
C THR A 176 13.30 -13.91 -7.31
N CYS A 177 12.34 -13.82 -6.41
CA CYS A 177 11.60 -14.93 -5.83
C CYS A 177 10.23 -15.05 -6.52
N TYR A 178 9.79 -16.28 -6.77
CA TYR A 178 8.51 -16.60 -7.41
C TYR A 178 7.56 -17.28 -6.43
#